data_AF-A0A0C9TA75-F1
#
_entry.id   AF-A0A0C9TA75-F1
#
_cell.length_a   1.000
_cell.length_b   1.000
_cell.length_c   1.000
_cell.angle_alpha   90.00
_cell.angle_beta   90.00
_cell.angle_gamma   90.00
#
_symmetry.space_group_name_H-M   'P 1'
#
loop_
_entity.id
_entity.type
_entity.pdbx_description
1 polymer ?
#
loop_
_entity_poly.entity_id
_entity_poly.type
_entity_poly.pdbx_seq_one_letter_code
_entity_poly.pdbx_strand_id
1 'polypeptide(L)'
;MPGGRPKKYNTHEEACQGRLATKKAYRLRNLEDERLKSRRRSRKAARKARKEKKKAQALMGHETLSSGGIKKVQSHVSTAVSTSFSGTVIAKKKPHFEQAKRRITEKLFNSSRFPDTDTYLQQRHKVHISGVKEDGWEIVQPIIQKRIELLEECEAEARTLAALAMEAVCYKRGKDLEEANRVCEDMELFRRKCSSLASCEQEFVLYMGMGVTEGLEAYTQDHMYN
;
A
#
# COMPACT_ATOMS: atom_id res chain seq x y z
N MET A 1 -42.72 -35.85 36.00
CA MET A 1 -41.32 -35.99 35.55
C MET A 1 -40.71 -34.59 35.41
N PRO A 2 -39.60 -34.26 36.07
CA PRO A 2 -38.96 -32.96 35.90
C PRO A 2 -38.23 -32.92 34.54
N GLY A 3 -38.93 -32.44 33.51
CA GLY A 3 -38.43 -32.29 32.14
C GLY A 3 -37.64 -30.99 31.91
N GLY A 4 -36.59 -30.75 32.70
CA GLY A 4 -35.73 -29.59 32.51
C GLY A 4 -34.82 -29.74 31.29
N ARG A 5 -34.78 -28.74 30.40
CA ARG A 5 -33.75 -28.70 29.34
C ARG A 5 -32.36 -28.60 29.99
N PRO A 6 -31.41 -29.48 29.65
CA PRO A 6 -30.08 -29.45 30.22
C PRO A 6 -29.40 -28.11 29.93
N LYS A 7 -28.77 -27.55 30.96
CA LYS A 7 -28.04 -26.29 30.89
C LYS A 7 -26.85 -26.48 29.95
N LYS A 8 -26.81 -25.72 28.86
CA LYS A 8 -25.80 -25.87 27.79
C LYS A 8 -24.40 -25.39 28.18
N TYR A 9 -24.29 -24.49 29.15
CA TYR A 9 -23.03 -23.93 29.62
C TYR A 9 -23.10 -23.81 31.15
N ASN A 10 -22.02 -24.20 31.82
CA ASN A 10 -21.96 -24.20 33.27
C ASN A 10 -21.52 -22.84 33.80
N THR A 11 -20.68 -22.12 33.04
CA THR A 11 -20.17 -20.78 33.38
C THR A 11 -20.45 -19.74 32.28
N HIS A 12 -20.35 -18.46 32.63
CA HIS A 12 -20.56 -17.36 31.67
C HIS A 12 -19.45 -17.30 30.61
N GLU A 13 -18.20 -17.57 31.01
CA GLU A 13 -17.04 -17.59 30.09
C GLU A 13 -17.17 -18.70 29.04
N GLU A 14 -17.62 -19.89 29.45
CA GLU A 14 -17.87 -21.02 28.54
C GLU A 14 -18.97 -20.68 27.53
N ALA A 15 -20.01 -19.95 27.95
CA ALA A 15 -21.04 -19.45 27.05
C ALA A 15 -20.49 -18.42 26.04
N CYS A 16 -19.60 -17.53 26.48
CA CYS A 16 -18.94 -16.57 25.60
C CYS A 16 -18.05 -17.26 24.55
N GLN A 17 -17.22 -18.21 24.98
CA GLN A 17 -16.36 -18.98 24.08
C GLN A 17 -17.18 -19.83 23.10
N GLY A 18 -18.24 -20.50 23.57
CA GLY A 18 -19.14 -21.27 22.72
C GLY A 18 -19.83 -20.42 21.64
N ARG A 19 -20.26 -19.19 21.99
CA ARG A 19 -20.81 -18.23 21.02
C ARG A 19 -19.77 -17.77 20.01
N LEU A 20 -18.54 -17.48 20.45
CA LEU A 20 -17.44 -17.09 19.56
C LEU A 20 -17.07 -18.22 18.58
N ALA A 21 -16.98 -19.46 19.05
CA ALA A 21 -16.71 -20.63 18.21
C ALA A 21 -17.81 -20.84 17.17
N THR A 22 -19.09 -20.76 17.59
CA THR A 22 -20.23 -20.90 16.66
C THR A 22 -20.26 -19.77 15.62
N LYS A 23 -19.95 -18.53 16.03
CA LYS A 23 -19.85 -17.37 15.13
C LYS A 23 -18.69 -17.53 14.14
N LYS A 24 -17.55 -18.08 14.57
CA LYS A 24 -16.40 -18.37 13.70
C LYS A 24 -16.74 -19.47 12.69
N ALA A 25 -17.38 -20.56 13.13
CA ALA A 25 -17.84 -21.64 12.25
C ALA A 25 -18.86 -21.15 11.21
N TYR A 26 -19.81 -20.30 11.61
CA TYR A 26 -20.77 -19.67 10.70
C TYR A 26 -20.08 -18.78 9.65
N ARG A 27 -19.11 -17.96 10.06
CA ARG A 27 -18.32 -17.12 9.13
C ARG A 27 -17.51 -17.95 8.14
N LEU A 28 -16.93 -19.07 8.57
CA LEU A 28 -16.18 -19.96 7.68
C LEU A 28 -17.08 -20.61 6.63
N ARG A 29 -18.29 -21.04 7.01
CA ARG A 29 -19.26 -21.62 6.06
C ARG A 29 -19.81 -20.61 5.05
N ASN A 30 -19.91 -19.34 5.44
CA ASN A 30 -20.50 -18.28 4.61
C ASN A 30 -19.48 -17.27 4.06
N LEU A 31 -18.20 -17.64 4.05
CA LEU A 31 -17.11 -16.73 3.69
C LEU A 31 -17.18 -16.34 2.20
N GLU A 32 -17.59 -17.27 1.34
CA GLU A 32 -17.86 -17.03 -0.09
C GLU A 32 -19.02 -16.04 -0.30
N ASP A 33 -20.12 -16.21 0.43
CA ASP A 33 -21.31 -15.36 0.35
C ASP A 33 -21.04 -13.95 0.88
N GLU A 34 -20.29 -13.82 1.98
CA GLU A 34 -19.82 -12.55 2.51
C GLU A 34 -18.90 -11.84 1.50
N ARG A 35 -17.96 -12.58 0.87
CA ARG A 35 -17.10 -12.05 -0.19
C ARG A 35 -17.91 -11.59 -1.41
N LEU A 36 -18.93 -12.34 -1.82
CA LEU A 36 -19.83 -11.97 -2.92
C LEU A 36 -20.66 -10.71 -2.60
N LYS A 37 -21.22 -10.62 -1.38
CA LYS A 37 -21.94 -9.42 -0.90
C LYS A 37 -21.01 -8.20 -0.87
N SER A 38 -19.78 -8.37 -0.39
CA SER A 38 -18.76 -7.31 -0.38
C SER A 38 -18.43 -6.84 -1.80
N ARG A 39 -18.09 -7.77 -2.72
CA ARG A 39 -17.85 -7.46 -4.14
C ARG A 39 -19.02 -6.71 -4.78
N ARG A 40 -20.26 -7.11 -4.49
CA ARG A 40 -21.47 -6.44 -5.00
C ARG A 40 -21.58 -5.00 -4.48
N ARG A 41 -21.28 -4.75 -3.20
CA ARG A 41 -21.26 -3.40 -2.62
C ARG A 41 -20.17 -2.52 -3.26
N SER A 42 -18.95 -3.03 -3.39
CA SER A 42 -17.85 -2.30 -4.04
C SER A 42 -18.15 -1.98 -5.50
N ARG A 43 -18.75 -2.91 -6.25
CA ARG A 43 -19.20 -2.64 -7.64
C ARG A 43 -20.28 -1.55 -7.70
N LYS A 44 -21.23 -1.53 -6.76
CA LYS A 44 -22.25 -0.48 -6.66
C LYS A 44 -21.63 0.88 -6.34
N ALA A 45 -20.72 0.94 -5.37
CA ALA A 45 -20.03 2.17 -4.99
C ALA A 45 -19.19 2.74 -6.15
N ALA A 46 -18.41 1.90 -6.83
CA ALA A 46 -17.63 2.30 -8.00
C ALA A 46 -18.51 2.83 -9.15
N ARG A 47 -19.68 2.19 -9.39
CA ARG A 47 -20.66 2.70 -10.36
C ARG A 47 -21.23 4.07 -9.97
N LYS A 48 -21.51 4.30 -8.67
CA LYS A 48 -21.99 5.59 -8.17
C LYS A 48 -20.94 6.68 -8.36
N ALA A 49 -19.69 6.41 -7.96
CA ALA A 49 -18.57 7.34 -8.15
C ALA A 49 -18.32 7.69 -9.63
N ARG A 50 -18.44 6.71 -10.55
CA ARG A 50 -18.35 6.98 -12.00
C ARG A 50 -19.47 7.88 -12.51
N LYS A 51 -20.71 7.72 -12.01
CA LYS A 51 -21.83 8.60 -12.37
C LYS A 51 -21.62 10.01 -11.83
N GLU A 52 -21.16 10.15 -10.60
CA GLU A 52 -20.85 11.45 -9.98
C GLU A 52 -19.72 12.16 -10.73
N LYS A 53 -18.63 11.45 -11.08
CA LYS A 53 -17.55 12.00 -11.90
C LYS A 53 -18.02 12.48 -13.27
N LYS A 54 -18.88 11.72 -13.95
CA LYS A 54 -19.47 12.14 -15.24
C LYS A 54 -20.37 13.38 -15.09
N LYS A 55 -21.17 13.46 -14.04
CA LYS A 55 -21.99 14.65 -13.74
C LYS A 55 -21.12 15.89 -13.47
N ALA A 56 -20.08 15.75 -12.65
CA ALA A 56 -19.15 16.84 -12.37
C ALA A 56 -18.42 17.32 -13.64
N GLN A 57 -18.01 16.41 -14.52
CA GLN A 57 -17.40 16.76 -15.80
C GLN A 57 -18.37 17.45 -16.77
N ALA A 58 -19.66 17.08 -16.75
CA ALA A 58 -20.68 17.75 -17.57
C ALA A 58 -21.00 19.16 -17.05
N LEU A 59 -20.97 19.39 -15.74
CA LEU A 59 -21.16 20.71 -15.13
C LEU A 59 -19.98 21.66 -15.41
N MET A 60 -18.74 21.14 -15.41
CA MET A 60 -17.53 21.94 -15.69
C MET A 60 -17.31 22.22 -17.19
N GLY A 61 -18.06 21.56 -18.08
CA GLY A 61 -17.91 21.71 -19.54
C GLY A 61 -18.75 22.82 -20.17
N HIS A 62 -19.45 23.64 -19.39
CA HIS A 62 -20.40 24.65 -19.89
C HIS A 62 -20.01 26.11 -19.55
N GLU A 63 -18.79 26.38 -19.08
CA GLU A 63 -18.33 27.75 -18.75
C GLU A 63 -17.02 28.14 -19.46
N THR A 64 -16.96 28.09 -20.80
CA THR A 64 -15.91 28.82 -21.55
C THR A 64 -16.36 29.28 -22.94
N LEU A 65 -17.56 29.84 -23.10
CA LEU A 65 -17.90 30.62 -24.31
C LEU A 65 -18.86 31.77 -23.96
N SER A 66 -18.42 32.78 -23.21
CA SER A 66 -19.02 34.13 -23.27
C SER A 66 -18.20 35.15 -22.45
N SER A 67 -17.57 36.07 -23.17
CA SER A 67 -17.09 37.43 -22.81
C SER A 67 -15.79 37.63 -23.58
N GLY A 68 -15.69 38.54 -24.55
CA GLY A 68 -16.04 39.95 -24.46
C GLY A 68 -14.72 40.69 -24.72
N GLY A 69 -14.57 41.19 -25.94
CA GLY A 69 -13.27 41.45 -26.56
C GLY A 69 -12.44 42.61 -26.00
N ILE A 70 -11.14 42.57 -26.29
CA ILE A 70 -10.24 43.74 -26.28
C ILE A 70 -9.25 43.63 -27.45
N LYS A 71 -9.38 44.59 -28.37
CA LYS A 71 -8.40 45.27 -29.24
C LYS A 71 -7.12 44.53 -29.68
N LYS A 72 -7.19 44.11 -30.94
CA LYS A 72 -6.22 44.29 -32.05
C LYS A 72 -4.90 45.01 -31.70
N VAL A 73 -3.80 44.26 -31.66
CA VAL A 73 -2.45 44.74 -31.98
C VAL A 73 -1.89 43.82 -33.05
N GLN A 74 -1.62 44.39 -34.23
CA GLN A 74 -0.95 43.74 -35.34
C GLN A 74 0.55 43.62 -35.01
N SER A 75 1.07 42.39 -35.04
CA SER A 75 2.45 42.16 -35.42
C SER A 75 2.52 40.90 -36.25
N HIS A 76 2.84 41.10 -37.53
CA HIS A 76 3.07 40.06 -38.52
C HIS A 76 4.34 39.29 -38.17
N VAL A 77 4.22 38.02 -37.77
CA VAL A 77 5.21 36.99 -38.08
C VAL A 77 4.43 35.73 -38.44
N SER A 78 4.39 35.47 -39.75
CA SER A 78 3.88 34.22 -40.30
C SER A 78 4.83 33.09 -39.91
N THR A 79 4.41 32.25 -38.98
CA THR A 79 4.95 30.89 -38.87
C THR A 79 3.77 29.96 -38.73
N ALA A 80 3.36 29.39 -39.87
CA ALA A 80 2.35 28.35 -39.94
C ALA A 80 2.90 27.09 -39.27
N VAL A 81 2.73 26.99 -37.94
CA VAL A 81 2.89 25.72 -37.24
C VAL A 81 1.58 24.96 -37.43
N SER A 82 1.54 24.17 -38.49
CA SER A 82 0.60 23.07 -38.62
C SER A 82 0.84 22.11 -37.46
N THR A 83 0.09 22.27 -36.36
CA THR A 83 -0.05 21.23 -35.34
C THR A 83 -0.89 20.10 -35.93
N SER A 84 -0.27 19.32 -36.81
CA SER A 84 -0.70 17.95 -37.03
C SER A 84 -0.54 17.24 -35.70
N PHE A 85 -1.66 16.96 -35.05
CA PHE A 85 -1.73 16.02 -33.92
C PHE A 85 -1.51 14.62 -34.50
N SER A 86 -0.29 14.37 -34.99
CA SER A 86 0.24 13.05 -35.21
C SER A 86 0.32 12.43 -33.83
N GLY A 87 -0.73 11.69 -33.48
CA GLY A 87 -0.76 10.80 -32.35
C GLY A 87 0.27 9.70 -32.57
N THR A 88 1.55 10.06 -32.47
CA THR A 88 2.63 9.13 -32.29
C THR A 88 2.34 8.50 -30.94
N VAL A 89 1.66 7.35 -30.98
CA VAL A 89 1.52 6.46 -29.84
C VAL A 89 2.94 6.14 -29.45
N ILE A 90 3.53 6.92 -28.54
CA ILE A 90 4.83 6.62 -27.94
C ILE A 90 4.60 5.28 -27.28
N ALA A 91 5.06 4.23 -27.94
CA ALA A 91 5.00 2.88 -27.44
C ALA A 91 5.75 2.91 -26.11
N LYS A 92 4.99 3.01 -25.01
CA LYS A 92 5.54 3.05 -23.66
C LYS A 92 6.37 1.79 -23.54
N LYS A 93 7.70 1.92 -23.49
CA LYS A 93 8.61 0.79 -23.29
C LYS A 93 8.08 0.01 -22.09
N LYS A 94 7.88 -1.30 -22.26
CA LYS A 94 7.41 -2.15 -21.18
C LYS A 94 8.34 -1.95 -19.98
N PRO A 95 7.81 -1.60 -18.79
CA PRO A 95 8.66 -1.38 -17.63
C PRO A 95 9.39 -2.67 -17.30
N HIS A 96 10.72 -2.58 -17.13
CA HIS A 96 11.54 -3.72 -16.77
C HIS A 96 11.45 -3.95 -15.26
N PHE A 97 10.41 -4.65 -14.81
CA PHE A 97 10.06 -4.80 -13.39
C PHE A 97 11.23 -5.27 -12.52
N GLU A 98 12.00 -6.26 -12.98
CA GLU A 98 13.17 -6.76 -12.25
C GLU A 98 14.29 -5.71 -12.08
N GLN A 99 14.48 -4.84 -13.06
CA GLN A 99 15.48 -3.79 -12.97
C GLN A 99 15.02 -2.69 -11.99
N ALA A 100 13.72 -2.38 -12.01
CA ALA A 100 13.13 -1.43 -11.07
C ALA A 100 13.18 -1.96 -9.63
N LYS A 101 12.87 -3.24 -9.40
CA LYS A 101 13.05 -3.92 -8.11
C LYS A 101 14.50 -3.85 -7.63
N ARG A 102 15.45 -4.17 -8.51
CA ARG A 102 16.88 -4.10 -8.19
C ARG A 102 17.28 -2.69 -7.78
N ARG A 103 16.87 -1.66 -8.54
CA ARG A 103 17.16 -0.26 -8.21
C ARG A 103 16.61 0.14 -6.83
N ILE A 104 15.36 -0.20 -6.52
CA ILE A 104 14.77 0.07 -5.20
C ILE A 104 15.55 -0.67 -4.11
N THR A 105 15.91 -1.93 -4.36
CA THR A 105 16.68 -2.74 -3.41
C THR A 105 18.07 -2.17 -3.15
N GLU A 106 18.77 -1.75 -4.21
CA GLU A 106 20.08 -1.09 -4.11
C GLU A 106 19.98 0.23 -3.35
N LYS A 107 18.94 1.04 -3.61
CA LYS A 107 18.67 2.28 -2.89
C LYS A 107 18.42 2.04 -1.39
N LEU A 108 17.72 0.95 -1.04
CA LEU A 108 17.41 0.63 0.35
C LEU A 108 18.59 -0.01 1.09
N PHE A 109 19.32 -0.93 0.48
CA PHE A 109 20.26 -1.80 1.20
C PHE A 109 21.72 -1.65 0.75
N ASN A 110 22.00 -0.80 -0.24
CA ASN A 110 23.28 -0.76 -0.94
C ASN A 110 23.68 -2.15 -1.47
N SER A 111 22.69 -2.97 -1.82
CA SER A 111 22.85 -4.35 -2.27
C SER A 111 21.85 -4.67 -3.37
N SER A 112 22.24 -5.49 -4.33
CA SER A 112 21.37 -5.96 -5.40
C SER A 112 20.35 -7.01 -4.95
N ARG A 113 20.50 -7.54 -3.74
CA ARG A 113 19.64 -8.59 -3.18
C ARG A 113 18.86 -8.07 -1.98
N PHE A 114 17.57 -8.40 -1.96
CA PHE A 114 16.69 -8.10 -0.82
C PHE A 114 17.10 -9.00 0.34
N PRO A 115 17.46 -8.45 1.52
CA PRO A 115 17.87 -9.26 2.65
C PRO A 115 16.67 -10.04 3.22
N ASP A 116 16.97 -11.04 4.03
CA ASP A 116 15.95 -11.63 4.88
C ASP A 116 15.39 -10.53 5.81
N THR A 117 14.08 -10.33 5.79
CA THR A 117 13.45 -9.15 6.42
C THR A 117 13.53 -9.22 7.92
N ASP A 118 13.31 -10.40 8.49
CA ASP A 118 13.31 -10.62 9.94
C ASP A 118 14.71 -10.44 10.51
N THR A 119 15.70 -11.11 9.90
CA THR A 119 17.11 -10.98 10.30
C THR A 119 17.60 -9.54 10.17
N TYR A 120 17.25 -8.86 9.06
CA TYR A 120 17.66 -7.48 8.81
C TYR A 120 17.08 -6.52 9.84
N LEU A 121 15.78 -6.60 10.11
CA LEU A 121 15.11 -5.73 11.07
C LEU A 121 15.65 -5.93 12.48
N GLN A 122 15.85 -7.19 12.92
CA GLN A 122 16.45 -7.48 14.21
C GLN A 122 17.84 -6.86 14.36
N GLN A 123 18.71 -7.04 13.36
CA GLN A 123 20.05 -6.46 13.39
C GLN A 123 20.00 -4.93 13.41
N ARG A 124 19.12 -4.34 12.60
CA ARG A 124 18.97 -2.89 12.50
C ARG A 124 18.43 -2.27 13.78
N HIS A 125 17.41 -2.86 14.40
CA HIS A 125 16.90 -2.41 15.68
C HIS A 125 17.94 -2.56 16.80
N LYS A 126 18.77 -3.62 16.79
CA LYS A 126 19.92 -3.71 17.71
C LYS A 126 20.88 -2.55 17.53
N VAL A 127 21.21 -2.17 16.29
CA VAL A 127 22.06 -1.00 16.01
C VAL A 127 21.41 0.30 16.49
N HIS A 128 20.11 0.50 16.25
CA HIS A 128 19.40 1.67 16.74
C HIS A 128 19.38 1.73 18.27
N ILE A 129 19.09 0.62 18.95
CA ILE A 129 19.13 0.51 20.42
C ILE A 129 20.51 0.87 20.96
N SER A 130 21.58 0.30 20.39
CA SER A 130 22.95 0.64 20.81
C SER A 130 23.26 2.11 20.57
N GLY A 131 22.90 2.66 19.41
CA GLY A 131 23.10 4.08 19.12
C GLY A 131 22.36 4.99 20.09
N VAL A 132 21.12 4.64 20.49
CA VAL A 132 20.39 5.45 21.48
C VAL A 132 21.05 5.39 22.86
N LYS A 133 21.63 4.25 23.24
CA LYS A 133 22.37 4.12 24.51
C LYS A 133 23.67 4.92 24.51
N GLU A 134 24.36 4.98 23.38
CA GLU A 134 25.68 5.61 23.25
C GLU A 134 25.58 7.12 23.02
N ASP A 135 24.75 7.53 22.05
CA ASP A 135 24.68 8.91 21.57
C ASP A 135 23.42 9.66 22.04
N GLY A 136 22.42 8.95 22.57
CA GLY A 136 21.15 9.54 22.96
C GLY A 136 20.11 9.59 21.83
N TRP A 137 18.83 9.72 22.22
CA TRP A 137 17.70 9.65 21.30
C TRP A 137 17.66 10.84 20.33
N GLU A 138 18.02 12.03 20.82
CA GLU A 138 17.98 13.28 20.07
C GLU A 138 18.90 13.26 18.84
N ILE A 139 20.01 12.50 18.90
CA ILE A 139 20.95 12.31 17.79
C ILE A 139 20.46 11.23 16.82
N VAL A 140 19.94 10.11 17.35
CA VAL A 140 19.56 8.94 16.53
C VAL A 140 18.22 9.15 15.82
N GLN A 141 17.24 9.80 16.46
CA GLN A 141 15.92 10.05 15.91
C GLN A 141 15.92 10.64 14.48
N PRO A 142 16.64 11.74 14.18
CA PRO A 142 16.64 12.30 12.83
C PRO A 142 17.27 11.37 11.78
N ILE A 143 18.16 10.46 12.18
CA ILE A 143 18.77 9.46 11.29
C ILE A 143 17.70 8.42 10.90
N ILE A 144 16.93 7.94 11.88
CA ILE A 144 15.82 7.01 11.66
C ILE A 144 14.72 7.69 10.83
N GLN A 145 14.41 8.96 11.10
CA GLN A 145 13.41 9.70 10.34
C GLN A 145 13.77 9.82 8.85
N LYS A 146 15.03 10.16 8.53
CA LYS A 146 15.52 10.17 7.13
C LYS A 146 15.40 8.79 6.48
N ARG A 147 15.57 7.72 7.26
CA ARG A 147 15.38 6.36 6.76
C ARG A 147 13.92 6.06 6.46
N ILE A 148 12.99 6.47 7.32
CA ILE A 148 11.55 6.33 7.11
C ILE A 148 11.14 7.04 5.81
N GLU A 149 11.59 8.28 5.60
CA GLU A 149 11.34 9.04 4.36
C GLU A 149 11.81 8.26 3.11
N LEU A 150 13.01 7.69 3.16
CA LEU A 150 13.55 6.87 2.08
C LEU A 150 12.70 5.61 1.83
N LEU A 151 12.22 4.96 2.89
CA LEU A 151 11.36 3.78 2.80
C LEU A 151 10.00 4.11 2.21
N GLU A 152 9.39 5.23 2.60
CA GLU A 152 8.12 5.72 2.07
C GLU A 152 8.23 6.07 0.58
N GLU A 153 9.32 6.71 0.16
CA GLU A 153 9.60 6.98 -1.25
C GLU A 153 9.70 5.67 -2.05
N CYS A 154 10.48 4.70 -1.55
CA CYS A 154 10.63 3.38 -2.16
C CYS A 154 9.30 2.60 -2.20
N GLU A 155 8.47 2.71 -1.16
CA GLU A 155 7.15 2.10 -1.11
C GLU A 155 6.21 2.72 -2.16
N ALA A 156 6.26 4.04 -2.34
CA ALA A 156 5.50 4.74 -3.37
C ALA A 156 5.92 4.31 -4.79
N GLU A 157 7.23 4.16 -5.03
CA GLU A 157 7.76 3.59 -6.28
C GLU A 157 7.26 2.14 -6.48
N ALA A 158 7.35 1.28 -5.47
CA ALA A 158 6.88 -0.11 -5.51
C ALA A 158 5.36 -0.20 -5.76
N ARG A 159 4.57 0.70 -5.16
CA ARG A 159 3.13 0.81 -5.39
C ARG A 159 2.80 1.17 -6.84
N THR A 160 3.60 2.06 -7.43
CA THR A 160 3.47 2.41 -8.86
C THR A 160 3.79 1.22 -9.76
N LEU A 161 4.84 0.45 -9.45
CA LEU A 161 5.19 -0.77 -10.18
C LEU A 161 4.08 -1.83 -10.10
N ALA A 162 3.51 -2.05 -8.91
CA ALA A 162 2.40 -2.98 -8.72
C ALA A 162 1.16 -2.56 -9.52
N ALA A 163 0.84 -1.26 -9.57
CA ALA A 163 -0.25 -0.74 -10.39
C ALA A 163 -0.01 -0.98 -11.89
N LEU A 164 1.21 -0.73 -12.39
CA LEU A 164 1.59 -1.00 -13.77
C LEU A 164 1.54 -2.50 -14.11
N ALA A 165 1.95 -3.37 -13.19
CA ALA A 165 1.85 -4.82 -13.37
C ALA A 165 0.39 -5.28 -13.43
N MET A 166 -0.48 -4.73 -12.59
CA MET A 166 -1.92 -5.00 -12.62
C MET A 166 -2.57 -4.51 -13.92
N GLU A 167 -2.18 -3.34 -14.44
CA GLU A 167 -2.63 -2.87 -15.75
C GLU A 167 -2.17 -3.81 -16.88
N ALA A 168 -0.95 -4.36 -16.80
CA ALA A 168 -0.41 -5.29 -17.79
C ALA A 168 -1.12 -6.65 -17.83
N VAL A 169 -1.88 -7.02 -16.79
CA VAL A 169 -2.74 -8.21 -16.77
C VAL A 169 -4.00 -7.99 -17.60
N CYS A 170 -4.46 -6.74 -17.71
CA CYS A 170 -5.68 -6.43 -18.44
C CYS A 170 -5.54 -6.85 -19.91
N TYR A 171 -6.58 -7.45 -20.47
CA TYR A 171 -6.68 -7.89 -21.87
C TYR A 171 -5.81 -9.09 -22.29
N LYS A 172 -4.98 -9.65 -21.40
CA LYS A 172 -4.26 -10.90 -21.66
C LYS A 172 -5.15 -12.14 -21.51
N ARG A 173 -4.81 -13.23 -22.20
CA ARG A 173 -5.52 -14.52 -22.15
C ARG A 173 -4.53 -15.69 -22.21
N GLY A 174 -4.97 -16.87 -21.75
CA GLY A 174 -4.17 -18.10 -21.83
C GLY A 174 -2.84 -18.01 -21.07
N LYS A 175 -1.76 -18.53 -21.66
CA LYS A 175 -0.42 -18.56 -21.05
C LYS A 175 0.11 -17.17 -20.70
N ASP A 176 -0.11 -16.18 -21.56
CA ASP A 176 0.35 -14.80 -21.33
C ASP A 176 -0.31 -14.17 -20.09
N LEU A 177 -1.55 -14.56 -19.80
CA LEU A 177 -2.27 -14.11 -18.60
C LEU A 177 -1.67 -14.72 -17.34
N GLU A 178 -1.32 -16.01 -17.38
CA GLU A 178 -0.67 -16.68 -16.24
C GLU A 178 0.67 -16.03 -15.91
N GLU A 179 1.51 -15.75 -16.92
CA GLU A 179 2.78 -15.06 -16.72
C GLU A 179 2.58 -13.64 -16.16
N ALA A 180 1.61 -12.88 -16.68
CA ALA A 180 1.31 -11.55 -16.18
C ALA A 180 0.80 -11.56 -14.73
N ASN A 181 0.00 -12.56 -14.35
CA ASN A 181 -0.47 -12.73 -12.98
C ASN A 181 0.71 -13.02 -12.03
N ARG A 182 1.68 -13.86 -12.44
CA ARG A 182 2.89 -14.10 -11.64
C ARG A 182 3.68 -12.82 -11.38
N VAL A 183 3.88 -12.02 -12.42
CA VAL A 183 4.56 -10.71 -12.29
C VAL A 183 3.77 -9.76 -11.38
N CYS A 184 2.44 -9.73 -11.50
CA CYS A 184 1.58 -8.93 -10.64
C CYS A 184 1.66 -9.36 -9.16
N GLU A 185 1.64 -10.66 -8.89
CA GLU A 185 1.77 -11.21 -7.54
C GLU A 185 3.16 -10.91 -6.94
N ASP A 186 4.22 -11.04 -7.73
CA ASP A 186 5.58 -10.71 -7.31
C ASP A 186 5.73 -9.20 -6.99
N MET A 187 5.17 -8.30 -7.80
CA MET A 187 5.19 -6.86 -7.49
C MET A 187 4.38 -6.52 -6.24
N GLU A 188 3.23 -7.17 -6.02
CA GLU A 188 2.42 -6.99 -4.81
C GLU A 188 3.16 -7.49 -3.57
N LEU A 189 3.85 -8.62 -3.66
CA LEU A 189 4.69 -9.14 -2.58
C LEU A 189 5.84 -8.17 -2.28
N PHE A 190 6.52 -7.67 -3.31
CA PHE A 190 7.59 -6.69 -3.17
C PHE A 190 7.10 -5.38 -2.51
N ARG A 191 5.92 -4.87 -2.92
CA ARG A 191 5.28 -3.71 -2.29
C ARG A 191 5.02 -3.94 -0.81
N ARG A 192 4.47 -5.11 -0.43
CA ARG A 192 4.21 -5.46 0.97
C ARG A 192 5.49 -5.50 1.79
N LYS A 193 6.58 -6.02 1.25
CA LYS A 193 7.89 -6.02 1.93
C LYS A 193 8.38 -4.60 2.21
N CYS A 194 8.30 -3.70 1.22
CA CYS A 194 8.66 -2.29 1.41
C CYS A 194 7.80 -1.61 2.48
N SER A 195 6.48 -1.84 2.44
CA SER A 195 5.54 -1.31 3.43
C SER A 195 5.81 -1.84 4.83
N SER A 196 6.11 -3.14 4.97
CA SER A 196 6.47 -3.74 6.26
C SER A 196 7.70 -3.09 6.87
N LEU A 197 8.75 -2.86 6.07
CA LEU A 197 9.96 -2.18 6.54
C LEU A 197 9.68 -0.76 7.04
N ALA A 198 8.86 0.01 6.29
CA ALA A 198 8.46 1.36 6.69
C ALA A 198 7.69 1.35 8.03
N SER A 199 6.73 0.43 8.18
CA SER A 199 5.95 0.30 9.40
C SER A 199 6.79 -0.11 10.61
N CYS A 200 7.76 -1.02 10.45
CA CYS A 200 8.65 -1.41 11.55
C CYS A 200 9.51 -0.25 12.06
N GLU A 201 10.02 0.60 11.16
CA GLU A 201 10.80 1.78 11.56
C GLU A 201 9.92 2.83 12.26
N GLN A 202 8.69 3.04 11.78
CA GLN A 202 7.72 3.92 12.44
C GLN A 202 7.35 3.40 13.84
N GLU A 203 7.15 2.09 13.97
CA GLU A 203 6.88 1.42 15.24
C GLU A 203 8.03 1.61 16.23
N PHE A 204 9.28 1.46 15.77
CA PHE A 204 10.46 1.72 16.60
C PHE A 204 10.46 3.17 17.14
N VAL A 205 10.19 4.17 16.28
CA VAL A 205 10.10 5.58 16.69
C VAL A 205 9.00 5.80 17.72
N LEU A 206 7.84 5.15 17.56
CA LEU A 206 6.73 5.23 18.52
C LEU A 206 7.13 4.66 19.88
N TYR A 207 7.79 3.50 19.93
CA TYR A 207 8.27 2.92 21.18
C TYR A 207 9.26 3.83 21.90
N MET A 208 10.25 4.37 21.18
CA MET A 208 11.24 5.26 21.79
C MET A 208 10.67 6.62 22.20
N GLY A 209 9.64 7.10 21.49
CA GLY A 209 8.95 8.36 21.78
C GLY A 209 8.08 8.34 23.05
N MET A 210 7.73 7.15 23.57
CA MET A 210 7.00 7.03 24.84
C MET A 210 7.88 7.24 26.09
N GLY A 211 9.19 7.35 25.91
CA GLY A 211 10.18 7.52 26.98
C GLY A 211 11.31 6.51 26.81
N VAL A 212 12.57 6.96 26.84
CA VAL A 212 13.72 6.11 26.48
C VAL A 212 13.84 4.88 27.38
N THR A 213 13.57 5.00 28.68
CA THR A 213 13.63 3.87 29.62
C THR A 213 12.47 2.89 29.44
N GLU A 214 11.23 3.39 29.40
CA GLU A 214 10.01 2.58 29.26
C GLU A 214 9.90 1.94 27.86
N GLY A 215 10.30 2.69 26.82
CA GLY A 215 10.31 2.24 25.43
C GLY A 215 11.35 1.15 25.17
N LEU A 216 12.54 1.26 25.76
CA LEU A 216 13.58 0.25 25.59
C LEU A 216 13.22 -1.07 26.28
N GLU A 217 12.64 -0.99 27.49
CA GLU A 217 12.17 -2.16 28.24
C GLU A 217 11.00 -2.84 27.54
N ALA A 218 9.98 -2.09 27.10
CA ALA A 218 8.84 -2.63 26.36
C ALA A 218 9.29 -3.29 25.04
N TYR A 219 10.15 -2.61 24.27
CA TYR A 219 10.61 -3.10 22.98
C TYR A 219 11.45 -4.38 23.11
N THR A 220 12.33 -4.45 24.12
CA THR A 220 13.16 -5.64 24.34
C THR A 220 12.34 -6.85 24.84
N GLN A 221 11.31 -6.63 25.65
CA GLN A 221 10.40 -7.71 26.07
C GLN A 221 9.63 -8.32 24.91
N ASP A 222 9.08 -7.51 24.01
CA ASP A 222 8.23 -8.00 22.91
C ASP A 222 9.02 -8.66 21.77
N HIS A 223 10.26 -8.22 21.51
CA HIS A 223 10.98 -8.60 20.29
C HIS A 223 12.27 -9.41 20.47
N MET A 224 12.80 -9.58 21.70
CA MET A 224 14.00 -10.39 21.92
C MET A 224 13.73 -11.77 22.55
N TYR A 225 12.52 -12.02 23.05
CA TYR A 225 12.17 -13.27 23.74
C TYR A 225 11.20 -14.18 22.97
N ASN A 226 10.91 -13.87 21.70
CA ASN A 226 10.17 -14.72 20.76
C ASN A 226 11.07 -15.15 19.60
#